data_AF-A0A9E6S5Q9-F1
#
_entry.id   AF-A0A9E6S5Q9-F1
#
_cell.length_a   1.000
_cell.length_b   1.000
_cell.length_c   1.000
_cell.angle_alpha   90.00
_cell.angle_beta   90.00
_cell.angle_gamma   90.00
#
_symmetry.space_group_name_H-M   'P 1'
#
loop_
_entity.id
_entity.type
_entity.pdbx_description
1 polymer ?
#
loop_
_entity_poly.entity_id
_entity_poly.type
_entity_poly.pdbx_seq_one_letter_code
_entity_poly.pdbx_strand_id
1 'polypeptide(L)'
;MDTESMKRKLDDEEYQALLNVFDGQQFSFRKTSSQSMPFRVSFYFMNIYAISMMLTYYIVANYLLEYINPQFLEHHYLDVLERRAFIFIWLLGAFNMAFYFGVGFGLVVGVILLYSINATFSQIIVIHSNFGFAETPIFSAYALLRPLFMLATLGTLIFYKDN
;
A
#
# COMPACT_ATOMS: atom_id res chain seq x y z
N MET A 1 9.97 45.13 36.43
CA MET A 1 8.56 45.56 36.22
C MET A 1 7.90 44.33 35.63
N ASP A 2 7.44 43.46 36.52
CA ASP A 2 7.15 42.06 36.19
C ASP A 2 5.69 41.97 35.77
N THR A 3 5.46 41.67 34.48
CA THR A 3 4.13 41.37 33.96
C THR A 3 3.73 39.98 34.45
N GLU A 4 3.04 39.96 35.58
CA GLU A 4 2.37 38.81 36.12
C GLU A 4 1.34 38.29 35.11
N SER A 5 1.61 37.12 34.52
CA SER A 5 0.69 36.43 33.63
C SER A 5 -0.53 35.99 34.45
N MET A 6 -1.58 36.81 34.49
CA MET A 6 -2.86 36.42 35.08
C MET A 6 -3.39 35.18 34.35
N LYS A 7 -3.33 34.03 35.02
CA LYS A 7 -4.06 32.82 34.61
C LYS A 7 -5.55 33.08 34.73
N ARG A 8 -6.14 33.64 33.68
CA ARG A 8 -7.60 33.78 33.55
C ARG A 8 -8.19 32.37 33.49
N LYS A 9 -9.07 32.03 34.44
CA LYS A 9 -9.87 30.81 34.35
C LYS A 9 -10.88 30.99 33.22
N LEU A 10 -11.03 29.96 32.38
CA LEU A 10 -12.10 29.95 31.40
C LEU A 10 -13.45 29.91 32.12
N ASP A 11 -14.40 30.67 31.59
CA ASP A 11 -15.78 30.65 32.03
C ASP A 11 -16.49 29.38 31.52
N ASP A 12 -17.55 28.96 32.21
CA ASP A 12 -18.32 27.77 31.87
C ASP A 12 -18.88 27.84 30.44
N GLU A 13 -19.20 29.05 29.98
CA GLU A 13 -19.68 29.32 28.62
C GLU A 13 -18.58 29.11 27.57
N GLU A 14 -17.33 29.50 27.87
CA GLU A 14 -16.17 29.24 27.00
C GLU A 14 -15.80 27.75 27.00
N TYR A 15 -15.94 27.08 28.13
CA TYR A 15 -15.79 25.62 28.23
C TYR A 15 -16.80 24.88 27.36
N GLN A 16 -18.07 25.26 27.43
CA GLN A 16 -19.13 24.67 26.60
C GLN A 16 -18.94 24.99 25.11
N ALA A 17 -18.48 26.20 24.78
CA ALA A 17 -18.15 26.57 23.41
C ALA A 17 -17.00 25.72 22.85
N LEU A 18 -15.92 25.51 23.62
CA LEU A 18 -14.82 24.62 23.22
C LEU A 18 -15.31 23.18 23.07
N LEU A 19 -16.05 22.67 24.06
CA LEU A 19 -16.59 21.31 24.01
C LEU A 19 -17.48 21.11 22.78
N ASN A 20 -18.39 22.03 22.46
CA ASN A 20 -19.23 21.94 21.27
C ASN A 20 -18.42 21.99 19.96
N VAL A 21 -17.33 22.77 19.90
CA VAL A 21 -16.43 22.78 18.74
C VAL A 21 -15.74 21.43 18.55
N PHE A 22 -15.42 20.72 19.64
CA PHE A 22 -14.82 19.38 19.59
C PHE A 22 -15.86 18.26 19.43
N ASP A 23 -17.07 18.40 19.98
CA ASP A 23 -18.15 17.41 19.89
C ASP A 23 -18.70 17.31 18.45
N GLY A 24 -18.63 18.39 17.68
CA GLY A 24 -18.96 18.42 16.26
C GLY A 24 -17.94 17.70 15.36
N GLN A 25 -16.74 17.39 15.84
CA GLN A 25 -15.71 16.66 15.08
C GLN A 25 -15.80 15.15 15.31
N GLN A 26 -16.96 14.55 15.03
CA GLN A 26 -17.00 13.10 14.86
C GLN A 26 -16.31 12.72 13.55
N PHE A 27 -15.05 12.30 13.64
CA PHE A 27 -14.36 11.67 12.51
C PHE A 27 -15.09 10.36 12.13
N SER A 28 -15.91 10.41 11.08
CA SER A 28 -16.54 9.21 10.54
C SER A 28 -15.53 8.48 9.65
N PHE A 29 -14.91 7.43 10.19
CA PHE A 29 -14.00 6.60 9.41
C PHE A 29 -14.76 5.81 8.34
N ARG A 30 -14.17 5.71 7.14
CA ARG A 30 -14.76 4.93 6.05
C ARG A 30 -14.63 3.45 6.33
N LYS A 31 -15.74 2.75 6.11
CA LYS A 31 -15.82 1.29 6.21
C LYS A 31 -15.87 0.71 4.80
N THR A 32 -15.07 -0.32 4.53
CA THR A 32 -15.13 -1.07 3.27
C THR A 32 -16.52 -1.67 3.02
N SER A 33 -17.30 -1.95 4.07
CA SER A 33 -18.66 -2.47 3.96
C SER A 33 -19.67 -1.49 3.34
N SER A 34 -19.39 -0.18 3.33
CA SER A 34 -20.26 0.80 2.67
C SER A 34 -20.03 0.90 1.16
N GLN A 35 -18.96 0.27 0.65
CA GLN A 35 -18.61 0.26 -0.75
C GLN A 35 -19.25 -0.93 -1.50
N SER A 36 -19.27 -0.83 -2.83
CA SER A 36 -19.82 -1.86 -3.70
C SER A 36 -19.06 -3.19 -3.57
N MET A 37 -19.73 -4.31 -3.84
CA MET A 37 -19.08 -5.64 -3.86
C MET A 37 -17.84 -5.69 -4.77
N PRO A 38 -17.85 -5.22 -6.03
CA PRO A 38 -16.66 -5.25 -6.88
C PRO A 38 -15.52 -4.37 -6.34
N PHE A 39 -15.82 -3.25 -5.68
CA PHE A 39 -14.80 -2.47 -4.98
C PHE A 39 -14.16 -3.29 -3.86
N ARG A 40 -14.97 -3.92 -2.99
CA ARG A 40 -14.48 -4.71 -1.85
C ARG A 40 -13.60 -5.86 -2.29
N VAL A 41 -13.99 -6.59 -3.35
CA VAL A 41 -13.19 -7.66 -3.92
C VAL A 41 -11.83 -7.14 -4.40
N SER A 42 -11.84 -6.04 -5.17
CA SER A 42 -10.62 -5.42 -5.68
C SER A 42 -9.70 -4.93 -4.54
N PHE A 43 -10.29 -4.28 -3.53
CA PHE A 43 -9.60 -3.77 -2.35
C PHE A 43 -8.91 -4.89 -1.57
N TYR A 44 -9.62 -5.99 -1.28
CA TYR A 44 -9.03 -7.13 -0.57
C TYR A 44 -7.97 -7.85 -1.41
N PHE A 45 -8.19 -7.98 -2.72
CA PHE A 45 -7.19 -8.55 -3.61
C PHE A 45 -5.89 -7.76 -3.58
N MET A 46 -5.95 -6.41 -3.63
CA MET A 46 -4.76 -5.57 -3.53
C MET A 46 -4.00 -5.78 -2.22
N ASN A 47 -4.73 -5.89 -1.09
CA ASN A 47 -4.12 -6.15 0.21
C ASN A 47 -3.44 -7.52 0.25
N ILE A 48 -4.12 -8.56 -0.23
CA ILE A 48 -3.58 -9.93 -0.28
C ILE A 48 -2.34 -9.98 -1.17
N TYR A 49 -2.35 -9.32 -2.33
CA TYR A 49 -1.22 -9.27 -3.24
C TYR A 49 0.02 -8.59 -2.61
N ALA A 50 -0.18 -7.47 -1.90
CA ALA A 50 0.93 -6.79 -1.23
C ALA A 50 1.52 -7.62 -0.09
N ILE A 51 0.67 -8.31 0.69
CA ILE A 51 1.11 -9.21 1.77
C ILE A 51 1.82 -10.44 1.19
N SER A 52 1.29 -11.03 0.11
CA SER A 52 1.91 -12.20 -0.51
C SER A 52 3.30 -11.87 -1.07
N MET A 53 3.51 -10.65 -1.56
CA MET A 53 4.83 -10.16 -1.94
C MET A 53 5.80 -10.16 -0.75
N MET A 54 5.41 -9.58 0.39
CA MET A 54 6.27 -9.61 1.60
C MET A 54 6.61 -11.04 2.03
N LEU A 55 5.60 -11.92 2.07
CA LEU A 55 5.79 -13.33 2.42
C LEU A 55 6.75 -14.01 1.44
N THR A 56 6.62 -13.71 0.15
CA THR A 56 7.50 -14.25 -0.90
C THR A 56 8.95 -13.84 -0.66
N TYR A 57 9.20 -12.56 -0.39
CA TYR A 57 10.54 -12.08 -0.02
C TYR A 57 11.06 -12.79 1.23
N TYR A 58 10.27 -12.84 2.30
CA TYR A 58 10.68 -13.45 3.56
C TYR A 58 11.02 -14.93 3.40
N ILE A 59 10.19 -15.69 2.68
CA ILE A 59 10.42 -17.11 2.41
C ILE A 59 11.69 -17.30 1.58
N VAL A 60 11.86 -16.50 0.52
CA VAL A 60 13.04 -16.54 -0.35
C VAL A 60 14.32 -16.26 0.43
N ALA A 61 14.33 -15.17 1.20
CA ALA A 61 15.51 -14.71 1.92
C ALA A 61 15.94 -15.63 3.08
N ASN A 62 15.00 -16.36 3.71
CA ASN A 62 15.30 -17.16 4.89
C ASN A 62 15.35 -18.68 4.65
N TYR A 63 14.63 -19.20 3.65
CA TYR A 63 14.43 -20.64 3.49
C TYR A 63 14.79 -21.19 2.11
N LEU A 64 14.82 -20.35 1.07
CA LEU A 64 14.99 -20.82 -0.31
C LEU A 64 16.29 -20.36 -0.98
N LEU A 65 17.19 -19.68 -0.26
CA LEU A 65 18.47 -19.21 -0.81
C LEU A 65 19.29 -20.33 -1.44
N GLU A 66 19.35 -21.51 -0.81
CA GLU A 66 20.12 -22.67 -1.29
C GLU A 66 19.53 -23.30 -2.57
N TYR A 67 18.26 -23.04 -2.86
CA TYR A 67 17.53 -23.57 -4.02
C TYR A 67 17.41 -22.55 -5.16
N ILE A 68 17.95 -21.34 -4.98
CA ILE A 68 17.96 -20.29 -5.99
C ILE A 68 19.23 -20.40 -6.83
N ASN A 69 19.10 -20.11 -8.13
CA ASN A 69 20.23 -20.09 -9.05
C ASN A 69 21.34 -19.17 -8.50
N PRO A 70 22.59 -19.65 -8.31
CA PRO A 70 23.69 -18.84 -7.77
C PRO A 70 23.95 -17.54 -8.54
N GLN A 71 23.77 -17.56 -9.86
CA GLN A 71 23.91 -16.35 -10.71
C GLN A 71 22.86 -15.28 -10.34
N PHE A 72 21.70 -15.69 -9.84
CA PHE A 72 20.67 -14.76 -9.36
C PHE A 72 21.14 -13.96 -8.15
N LEU A 73 21.87 -14.60 -7.24
CA LEU A 73 22.44 -13.97 -6.05
C LEU A 73 23.62 -13.08 -6.43
N GLU A 74 24.47 -13.53 -7.36
CA GLU A 74 25.62 -12.78 -7.87
C GLU A 74 25.19 -11.46 -8.56
N HIS A 75 24.04 -11.47 -9.23
CA HIS A 75 23.46 -10.27 -9.84
C HIS A 75 22.60 -9.42 -8.90
N HIS A 76 22.60 -9.67 -7.59
CA HIS A 76 21.91 -8.87 -6.58
C HIS A 76 20.38 -8.75 -6.79
N TYR A 77 19.74 -9.72 -7.44
CA TYR A 77 18.29 -9.66 -7.66
C TYR A 77 17.46 -9.85 -6.38
N LEU A 78 18.06 -10.43 -5.33
CA LEU A 78 17.44 -10.52 -4.02
C LEU A 78 17.23 -9.12 -3.40
N ASP A 79 18.20 -8.22 -3.56
CA ASP A 79 18.11 -6.83 -3.12
C ASP A 79 17.00 -6.08 -3.85
N VAL A 80 16.77 -6.41 -5.13
CA VAL A 80 15.65 -5.87 -5.90
C VAL A 80 14.31 -6.33 -5.31
N LEU A 81 14.23 -7.58 -4.85
CA LEU A 81 13.03 -8.13 -4.21
C LEU A 81 12.77 -7.46 -2.86
N GLU A 82 13.81 -7.29 -2.05
CA GLU A 82 13.74 -6.60 -0.76
C GLU A 82 13.20 -5.19 -0.93
N ARG A 83 13.81 -4.39 -1.81
CA ARG A 83 13.36 -3.01 -2.08
C ARG A 83 11.91 -2.96 -2.53
N ARG A 84 11.50 -3.89 -3.40
CA ARG A 84 10.12 -3.96 -3.89
C ARG A 84 9.16 -4.33 -2.75
N ALA A 85 9.50 -5.31 -1.91
CA ALA A 85 8.70 -5.68 -0.75
C ALA A 85 8.52 -4.51 0.21
N PHE A 86 9.60 -3.76 0.48
CA PHE A 86 9.58 -2.57 1.31
C PHE A 86 8.69 -1.47 0.74
N ILE A 87 8.80 -1.17 -0.56
CA ILE A 87 7.93 -0.19 -1.22
C ILE A 87 6.46 -0.62 -1.14
N PHE A 88 6.16 -1.91 -1.36
CA PHE A 88 4.79 -2.42 -1.27
C PHE A 88 4.19 -2.31 0.14
N ILE A 89 4.98 -2.43 1.21
CA ILE A 89 4.53 -2.15 2.59
C ILE A 89 4.00 -0.71 2.70
N TRP A 90 4.79 0.26 2.26
CA TRP A 90 4.42 1.67 2.36
C TRP A 90 3.23 2.01 1.47
N LEU A 91 3.19 1.46 0.25
CA LEU A 91 2.04 1.63 -0.64
C LEU A 91 0.77 1.01 -0.06
N LEU A 92 0.86 -0.14 0.59
CA LEU A 92 -0.26 -0.80 1.26
C LEU A 92 -0.77 0.04 2.43
N GLY A 93 0.13 0.56 3.26
CA GLY A 93 -0.21 1.46 4.36
C GLY A 93 -0.91 2.72 3.85
N ALA A 94 -0.32 3.39 2.85
CA ALA A 94 -0.90 4.58 2.23
C ALA A 94 -2.27 4.30 1.61
N PHE A 95 -2.44 3.17 0.92
CA PHE A 95 -3.71 2.76 0.30
C PHE A 95 -4.84 2.60 1.34
N ASN A 96 -4.56 1.86 2.42
CA ASN A 96 -5.53 1.64 3.48
C ASN A 96 -5.84 2.92 4.24
N MET A 97 -4.83 3.74 4.57
CA MET A 97 -5.03 5.03 5.24
C MET A 97 -5.83 5.99 4.38
N ALA A 98 -5.47 6.14 3.09
CA ALA A 98 -6.16 7.03 2.17
C ALA A 98 -7.64 6.64 2.01
N PHE A 99 -7.94 5.35 2.00
CA PHE A 99 -9.32 4.87 2.02
C PHE A 99 -10.02 5.17 3.36
N TYR A 100 -9.38 4.82 4.47
CA TYR A 100 -9.94 4.91 5.82
C TYR A 100 -10.27 6.34 6.23
N PHE A 101 -9.36 7.27 5.93
CA PHE A 101 -9.55 8.71 6.17
C PHE A 101 -10.31 9.41 5.05
N GLY A 102 -10.53 8.76 3.90
CA GLY A 102 -11.20 9.35 2.75
C GLY A 102 -10.41 10.46 2.05
N VAL A 103 -9.10 10.55 2.28
CA VAL A 103 -8.25 11.62 1.76
C VAL A 103 -7.31 11.07 0.69
N GLY A 104 -7.39 11.60 -0.52
CA GLY A 104 -6.41 11.32 -1.57
C GLY A 104 -6.41 9.88 -2.09
N PHE A 105 -7.47 9.10 -1.87
CA PHE A 105 -7.54 7.70 -2.27
C PHE A 105 -7.25 7.49 -3.76
N GLY A 106 -7.90 8.25 -4.64
CA GLY A 106 -7.65 8.16 -6.10
C GLY A 106 -6.20 8.49 -6.49
N LEU A 107 -5.57 9.46 -5.81
CA LEU A 107 -4.16 9.80 -6.03
C LEU A 107 -3.26 8.63 -5.63
N VAL A 108 -3.47 8.07 -4.44
CA VAL A 108 -2.69 6.93 -3.95
C VAL A 108 -2.84 5.72 -4.86
N VAL A 109 -4.06 5.40 -5.29
CA VAL A 109 -4.34 4.33 -6.26
C VAL A 109 -3.61 4.59 -7.58
N GLY A 110 -3.61 5.83 -8.07
CA GLY A 110 -2.86 6.23 -9.27
C GLY A 110 -1.34 6.02 -9.13
N VAL A 111 -0.76 6.40 -8.00
CA VAL A 111 0.68 6.18 -7.70
C VAL A 111 1.00 4.68 -7.69
N ILE A 112 0.14 3.85 -7.08
CA ILE A 112 0.31 2.39 -7.05
C ILE A 112 0.27 1.80 -8.46
N LEU A 113 -0.63 2.30 -9.30
CA LEU A 113 -0.74 1.85 -10.69
C LEU A 113 0.53 2.21 -11.49
N LEU A 114 1.00 3.46 -11.40
CA LEU A 114 2.23 3.91 -12.06
C LEU A 114 3.45 3.11 -11.60
N TYR A 115 3.57 2.88 -10.30
CA TYR A 115 4.62 2.04 -9.75
C TYR A 115 4.57 0.61 -10.30
N SER A 116 3.38 0.03 -10.41
CA SER A 116 3.19 -1.34 -10.93
C SER A 116 3.58 -1.47 -12.39
N ILE A 117 3.25 -0.46 -13.19
CA ILE A 117 3.65 -0.37 -14.60
C ILE A 117 5.18 -0.28 -14.68
N ASN A 118 5.80 0.63 -13.92
CA ASN A 118 7.25 0.80 -13.89
C ASN A 118 7.97 -0.49 -13.44
N ALA A 119 7.49 -1.14 -12.39
CA ALA A 119 8.04 -2.40 -11.89
C ALA A 119 7.95 -3.53 -12.93
N THR A 120 6.91 -3.52 -13.79
CA THR A 120 6.75 -4.49 -14.88
C THR A 120 7.82 -4.30 -15.95
N PHE A 121 8.03 -3.07 -16.42
CA PHE A 121 9.10 -2.77 -17.38
C PHE A 121 10.48 -3.13 -16.81
N SER A 122 10.77 -2.73 -15.58
CA SER A 122 12.01 -3.07 -14.89
C SER A 122 12.24 -4.58 -14.81
N GLN A 123 11.19 -5.38 -14.56
CA GLN A 123 11.32 -6.83 -14.49
C GLN A 123 11.59 -7.49 -15.85
N ILE A 124 10.90 -7.04 -16.90
CA ILE A 124 11.12 -7.55 -18.26
C ILE A 124 12.54 -7.21 -18.73
N ILE A 125 12.97 -5.97 -18.54
CA ILE A 125 14.26 -5.48 -19.04
C ILE A 125 15.43 -6.06 -18.25
N VAL A 126 15.31 -6.20 -16.93
CA VAL A 126 16.45 -6.57 -16.07
C VAL A 126 16.48 -8.07 -15.79
N ILE A 127 15.35 -8.70 -15.45
CA ILE A 127 15.35 -10.12 -15.03
C ILE A 127 15.21 -11.06 -16.23
N HIS A 128 14.22 -10.83 -17.10
CA HIS A 128 13.94 -11.75 -18.22
C HIS A 128 14.85 -11.58 -19.43
N SER A 129 15.74 -10.58 -19.43
CA SER A 129 16.86 -10.51 -20.36
C SER A 129 18.02 -11.43 -19.96
N ASN A 130 18.10 -11.83 -18.69
CA ASN A 130 19.19 -12.62 -18.13
C ASN A 130 18.76 -14.04 -17.72
N PHE A 131 17.50 -14.25 -17.35
CA PHE A 131 16.99 -15.53 -16.84
C PHE A 131 15.68 -15.94 -17.47
N GLY A 132 15.56 -17.23 -17.76
CA GLY A 132 14.29 -17.85 -18.18
C GLY A 132 13.25 -17.88 -17.06
N PHE A 133 11.97 -17.99 -17.42
CA PHE A 133 10.88 -18.11 -16.45
C PHE A 133 11.05 -19.34 -15.53
N ALA A 134 11.61 -20.43 -16.06
CA ALA A 134 11.85 -21.67 -15.31
C ALA A 134 13.00 -21.56 -14.28
N GLU A 135 13.94 -20.63 -14.49
CA GLU A 135 15.10 -20.43 -13.63
C GLU A 135 14.78 -19.55 -12.43
N THR A 136 13.66 -18.83 -12.49
CA THR A 136 13.18 -17.92 -11.45
C THR A 136 11.68 -18.13 -11.16
N PRO A 137 11.26 -19.36 -10.80
CA PRO A 137 9.84 -19.75 -10.78
C PRO A 137 9.00 -18.90 -9.83
N ILE A 138 9.55 -18.53 -8.67
CA ILE A 138 8.89 -17.66 -7.68
C ILE A 138 8.67 -16.24 -8.23
N PHE A 139 9.68 -15.68 -8.90
CA PHE A 139 9.62 -14.34 -9.47
C PHE A 139 8.69 -14.28 -10.68
N SER A 140 8.68 -15.36 -11.46
CA SER A 140 7.81 -15.55 -12.61
C SER A 140 6.35 -15.66 -12.18
N ALA A 141 6.05 -16.44 -11.13
CA ALA A 141 4.70 -16.50 -10.56
C ALA A 141 4.20 -15.12 -10.12
N TYR A 142 5.07 -14.33 -9.47
CA TYR A 142 4.71 -12.98 -9.05
C TYR A 142 4.51 -12.01 -10.24
N ALA A 143 5.35 -12.11 -11.28
CA ALA A 143 5.16 -11.34 -12.51
C ALA A 143 3.82 -11.67 -13.19
N LEU A 144 3.44 -12.94 -13.23
CA LEU A 144 2.19 -13.39 -13.85
C LEU A 144 0.94 -12.89 -13.10
N LEU A 145 1.03 -12.67 -11.78
CA LEU A 145 -0.08 -12.11 -10.99
C LEU A 145 -0.20 -10.59 -11.12
N ARG A 146 0.82 -9.90 -11.65
CA ARG A 146 0.88 -8.43 -11.70
C ARG A 146 -0.18 -7.79 -12.64
N PRO A 147 -0.50 -8.34 -13.82
CA PRO A 147 -1.63 -7.87 -14.62
C PRO A 147 -2.95 -7.90 -13.85
N LEU A 148 -3.20 -8.97 -13.09
CA LEU A 148 -4.40 -9.06 -12.25
C LEU A 148 -4.39 -8.00 -11.13
N PHE A 149 -3.22 -7.72 -10.55
CA PHE A 149 -3.06 -6.61 -9.60
C PHE A 149 -3.36 -5.25 -10.22
N MET A 150 -2.91 -4.98 -11.44
CA MET A 150 -3.22 -3.73 -12.15
C MET A 150 -4.72 -3.62 -12.41
N LEU A 151 -5.39 -4.71 -12.82
CA LEU A 151 -6.84 -4.74 -13.00
C LEU A 151 -7.60 -4.50 -11.70
N ALA A 152 -7.15 -5.09 -10.58
CA ALA A 152 -7.74 -4.83 -9.27
C ALA A 152 -7.53 -3.36 -8.84
N THR A 153 -6.34 -2.81 -9.11
CA THR A 153 -6.03 -1.39 -8.83
C THR A 153 -6.99 -0.47 -9.61
N LEU A 154 -7.17 -0.72 -10.91
CA LEU A 154 -8.16 -0.02 -11.73
C LEU A 154 -9.59 -0.22 -11.23
N GLY A 155 -9.93 -1.45 -10.81
CA GLY A 155 -11.22 -1.76 -10.21
C GLY A 155 -11.50 -0.93 -8.96
N THR A 156 -10.50 -0.74 -8.09
CA THR A 156 -10.66 0.14 -6.93
C THR A 156 -10.88 1.59 -7.33
N LEU A 157 -10.24 2.08 -8.41
CA LEU A 157 -10.47 3.45 -8.90
C LEU A 157 -11.88 3.63 -9.48
N ILE A 158 -12.33 2.69 -10.31
CA ILE A 158 -13.60 2.77 -11.04
C ILE A 158 -14.81 2.59 -10.12
N PHE A 159 -14.73 1.65 -9.18
CA PHE A 159 -15.85 1.32 -8.30
C PHE A 159 -15.86 2.10 -6.99
N TYR A 160 -14.88 2.99 -6.78
CA TYR A 160 -14.82 3.86 -5.62
C TYR A 160 -15.98 4.84 -5.64
N LYS A 161 -16.72 4.89 -4.53
CA LYS A 161 -17.73 5.91 -4.30
C LYS A 161 -17.29 6.83 -3.17
N ASP A 162 -17.22 8.11 -3.48
CA ASP A 162 -16.96 9.17 -2.52
C ASP A 162 -18.27 9.51 -1.78
N ASN A 163 -18.73 8.56 -0.95
CA ASN A 163 -19.90 8.76 -0.10
C ASN A 163 -19.53 9.49 1.19
#